data_AF-A0AAE7I1N4-F1
#
_entry.id   AF-A0AAE7I1N4-F1
#
_cell.length_a   1.000
_cell.length_b   1.000
_cell.length_c   1.000
_cell.angle_alpha   90.00
_cell.angle_beta   90.00
_cell.angle_gamma   90.00
#
_symmetry.space_group_name_H-M   'P 1'
#
loop_
_entity.id
_entity.type
_entity.pdbx_description
1 polymer ?
#
loop_
_entity_poly.entity_id
_entity_poly.type
_entity_poly.pdbx_seq_one_letter_code
_entity_poly.pdbx_strand_id
1 'polypeptide(L)'
;MPFKRKTLTELRDENRNFLQAELKNVGALLRFANLKVVADMDAGMAHLHYGYLDYMALQSNPFTATGEYLAGWMALKRVYRKPASAAKSKDVKAVGSGNRIIPAGTILNRGDGYQYTVTSEIKIQDTGEGHGGITAVLPDVTDDVTGGGANGNADAGTVLTLDVNIAGVEAQLTLIEAAIGGADIEDEEAFRSRGLLSWQEPPQGGSDTDYKKWALELSGVTRAWVKRRLNGAGTVGVYIMCDGNLNDGFPVGTDGISQLEEWGAVKASGDQLTVADHIYPLQTDTAIIFVCSPIRKTINFEIAGIKDADSTVVSNIKEALKSLFFDESNPDGSGKIDLSDINKSISNVDGTKGYILNSPSSNITFEIGEIPVLGEVKFV
;
A
#
# COMPACT_ATOMS: atom_id res chain seq x y z
N MET A 1 -7.64 37.71 -2.14
CA MET A 1 -8.73 37.04 -2.88
C MET A 1 -8.10 36.20 -3.97
N PRO A 2 -8.60 34.98 -4.25
CA PRO A 2 -8.11 34.19 -5.38
C PRO A 2 -8.26 34.99 -6.68
N PHE A 3 -7.29 34.89 -7.58
CA PHE A 3 -7.38 35.49 -8.90
C PHE A 3 -8.58 34.90 -9.64
N LYS A 4 -9.58 35.73 -9.95
CA LYS A 4 -10.76 35.29 -10.70
C LYS A 4 -10.53 35.58 -12.18
N ARG A 5 -10.41 34.52 -12.98
CA ARG A 5 -10.32 34.65 -14.44
C ARG A 5 -11.59 35.33 -14.96
N LYS A 6 -11.43 36.41 -15.71
CA LYS A 6 -12.54 37.07 -16.39
C LYS A 6 -13.16 36.12 -17.41
N THR A 7 -14.48 36.13 -17.47
CA THR A 7 -15.25 35.45 -18.51
C THR A 7 -15.00 36.10 -19.86
N LEU A 8 -15.25 35.35 -20.95
CA LEU A 8 -15.12 35.90 -22.29
C LEU A 8 -16.05 37.10 -22.52
N THR A 9 -17.23 37.11 -21.90
CA THR A 9 -18.17 38.24 -21.98
C THR A 9 -17.58 39.49 -21.34
N GLU A 10 -17.03 39.38 -20.13
CA GLU A 10 -16.38 40.51 -19.44
C GLU A 10 -15.20 41.06 -20.26
N LEU A 11 -14.36 40.18 -20.81
CA LEU A 11 -13.23 40.60 -21.65
C LEU A 11 -13.68 41.31 -22.93
N ARG A 12 -14.73 40.82 -23.60
CA ARG A 12 -15.29 41.48 -24.80
C ARG A 12 -15.81 42.87 -24.48
N ASP A 13 -16.53 43.02 -23.39
CA ASP A 13 -17.10 44.31 -23.00
C ASP A 13 -16.01 45.30 -22.60
N GLU A 14 -14.99 44.85 -21.85
CA GLU A 14 -13.82 45.67 -21.53
C GLU A 14 -13.07 46.15 -22.76
N ASN A 15 -12.80 45.25 -23.72
CA ASN A 15 -12.04 45.61 -24.91
C ASN A 15 -12.81 46.57 -25.82
N ARG A 16 -14.12 46.37 -25.98
CA ARG A 16 -14.99 47.30 -26.70
C ARG A 16 -15.00 48.69 -26.05
N ASN A 17 -15.13 48.74 -24.73
CA ASN A 17 -15.10 50.00 -23.97
C ASN A 17 -13.73 50.69 -24.11
N PHE A 18 -12.64 49.93 -24.03
CA PHE A 18 -11.28 50.45 -24.19
C PHE A 18 -11.07 51.07 -25.58
N LEU A 19 -11.45 50.37 -26.66
CA LEU A 19 -11.33 50.92 -28.01
C LEU A 19 -12.16 52.19 -28.22
N GLN A 20 -13.37 52.26 -27.66
CA GLN A 20 -14.20 53.47 -27.75
C GLN A 20 -13.62 54.64 -26.95
N ALA A 21 -12.90 54.38 -25.85
CA ALA A 21 -12.27 55.40 -25.02
C ALA A 21 -10.97 55.94 -25.65
N GLU A 22 -10.14 55.06 -26.21
CA GLU A 22 -8.79 55.43 -26.66
C GLU A 22 -8.73 55.95 -28.10
N LEU A 23 -9.64 55.51 -28.97
CA LEU A 23 -9.62 55.89 -30.38
C LEU A 23 -10.54 57.09 -30.66
N LYS A 24 -10.03 58.04 -31.44
CA LYS A 24 -10.79 59.24 -31.83
C LYS A 24 -11.88 58.89 -32.85
N ASN A 25 -13.08 59.45 -32.66
CA ASN A 25 -14.21 59.38 -33.61
C ASN A 25 -14.75 57.96 -33.92
N VAL A 26 -14.64 57.00 -32.99
CA VAL A 26 -15.07 55.60 -33.23
C VAL A 26 -16.59 55.38 -33.25
N GLY A 27 -17.37 56.25 -32.60
CA GLY A 27 -18.83 56.13 -32.55
C GLY A 27 -19.31 54.83 -31.90
N ALA A 28 -20.54 54.41 -32.22
CA ALA A 28 -21.12 53.18 -31.70
C ALA A 28 -20.57 51.93 -32.44
N LEU A 29 -20.10 50.94 -31.68
CA LEU A 29 -19.64 49.66 -32.23
C LEU A 29 -20.82 48.76 -32.62
N LEU A 30 -21.34 48.97 -33.84
CA LEU A 30 -22.43 48.16 -34.41
C LEU A 30 -22.03 46.69 -34.59
N ARG A 31 -23.03 45.81 -34.76
CA ARG A 31 -22.85 44.35 -34.80
C ARG A 31 -21.75 43.88 -35.76
N PHE A 32 -21.61 44.51 -36.93
CA PHE A 32 -20.63 44.15 -37.97
C PHE A 32 -19.52 45.19 -38.14
N ALA A 33 -19.36 46.11 -37.18
CA ALA A 33 -18.26 47.07 -37.23
C ALA A 33 -16.92 46.33 -37.12
N ASN A 34 -15.99 46.59 -38.05
CA ASN A 34 -14.67 45.95 -38.07
C ASN A 34 -13.96 46.06 -36.71
N LEU A 35 -14.05 47.23 -36.06
CA LEU A 35 -13.47 47.46 -34.74
C LEU A 35 -14.10 46.58 -33.64
N LYS A 36 -15.41 46.30 -33.71
CA LYS A 36 -16.05 45.38 -32.77
C LYS A 36 -15.56 43.95 -32.97
N VAL A 37 -15.42 43.52 -34.23
CA VAL A 37 -14.92 42.19 -34.58
C VAL A 37 -13.49 42.01 -34.08
N VAL A 38 -12.62 43.02 -34.28
CA VAL A 38 -11.24 43.01 -33.78
C VAL A 38 -11.22 42.98 -32.25
N ALA A 39 -12.05 43.78 -31.56
CA ALA A 39 -12.15 43.75 -30.10
C ALA A 39 -12.53 42.37 -29.56
N ASP A 40 -13.52 41.73 -30.20
CA ASP A 40 -14.01 40.40 -29.80
C ASP A 40 -13.00 39.29 -30.12
N MET A 41 -12.25 39.43 -31.21
CA MET A 41 -11.16 38.52 -31.59
C MET A 41 -10.02 38.60 -30.56
N ASP A 42 -9.58 39.80 -30.20
CA ASP A 42 -8.52 40.00 -29.21
C ASP A 42 -8.95 39.51 -27.81
N ALA A 43 -10.20 39.78 -27.41
CA ALA A 43 -10.77 39.22 -26.18
C ALA A 43 -10.79 37.67 -26.21
N GLY A 44 -11.07 37.07 -27.38
CA GLY A 44 -11.00 35.63 -27.58
C GLY A 44 -9.59 35.07 -27.38
N MET A 45 -8.59 35.71 -27.99
CA MET A 45 -7.17 35.32 -27.83
C MET A 45 -6.70 35.49 -26.39
N ALA A 46 -7.04 36.61 -25.74
CA ALA A 46 -6.75 36.84 -24.33
C ALA A 46 -7.39 35.77 -23.43
N HIS A 47 -8.62 35.35 -23.72
CA HIS A 47 -9.29 34.28 -22.96
C HIS A 47 -8.56 32.94 -23.07
N LEU A 48 -8.08 32.59 -24.28
CA LEU A 48 -7.27 31.38 -24.48
C LEU A 48 -5.94 31.46 -23.74
N HIS A 49 -5.23 32.60 -23.82
CA HIS A 49 -3.99 32.81 -23.09
C HIS A 49 -4.17 32.70 -21.58
N TYR A 50 -5.22 33.33 -21.01
CA TYR A 50 -5.51 33.20 -19.58
C TYR A 50 -5.87 31.76 -19.20
N GLY A 51 -6.58 31.02 -20.06
CA GLY A 51 -6.85 29.60 -19.84
C GLY A 51 -5.57 28.76 -19.80
N TYR A 52 -4.63 29.02 -20.69
CA TYR A 52 -3.34 28.34 -20.71
C TYR A 52 -2.47 28.70 -19.49
N LEU A 53 -2.45 29.97 -19.07
CA LEU A 53 -1.73 30.40 -17.87
C LEU A 53 -2.30 29.77 -16.58
N ASP A 54 -3.63 29.65 -16.50
CA ASP A 54 -4.30 28.98 -15.39
C ASP A 54 -3.93 27.49 -15.33
N TYR A 55 -3.93 26.82 -16.48
CA TYR A 55 -3.42 25.44 -16.60
C TYR A 55 -1.96 25.35 -16.12
N MET A 56 -1.06 26.22 -16.60
CA MET A 56 0.35 26.23 -16.18
C MET A 56 0.51 26.44 -14.67
N ALA A 57 -0.30 27.30 -14.04
CA ALA A 57 -0.26 27.54 -12.60
C ALA A 57 -0.70 26.31 -11.79
N LEU A 58 -1.65 25.51 -12.31
CA LEU A 58 -2.00 24.23 -11.70
C LEU A 58 -0.87 23.20 -11.84
N GLN A 59 -0.19 23.17 -12.99
CA GLN A 59 0.93 22.24 -13.21
C GLN A 59 2.22 22.64 -12.48
N SER A 60 2.35 23.90 -12.03
CA SER A 60 3.56 24.39 -11.37
C SER A 60 3.74 23.92 -9.93
N ASN A 61 2.81 23.16 -9.37
CA ASN A 61 2.89 22.67 -7.99
C ASN A 61 2.56 21.17 -7.90
N PRO A 62 3.26 20.40 -7.05
CA PRO A 62 3.11 18.94 -7.00
C PRO A 62 1.74 18.46 -6.49
N PHE A 63 1.00 19.29 -5.76
CA PHE A 63 -0.31 18.93 -5.19
C PHE A 63 -1.50 19.24 -6.12
N THR A 64 -1.28 20.02 -7.18
CA THR A 64 -2.30 20.34 -8.21
C THR A 64 -1.96 19.83 -9.59
N ALA A 65 -0.70 19.49 -9.85
CA ALA A 65 -0.27 18.94 -11.13
C ALA A 65 -0.95 17.59 -11.43
N THR A 66 -1.12 17.32 -12.71
CA THR A 66 -1.76 16.10 -13.25
C THR A 66 -0.90 15.50 -14.36
N GLY A 67 -1.14 14.23 -14.70
CA GLY A 67 -0.46 13.56 -15.81
C GLY A 67 1.07 13.60 -15.75
N GLU A 68 1.71 13.97 -16.85
CA GLU A 68 3.18 13.98 -16.99
C GLU A 68 3.87 15.00 -16.06
N TYR A 69 3.21 16.12 -15.75
CA TYR A 69 3.76 17.13 -14.86
C TYR A 69 3.80 16.63 -13.42
N LEU A 70 2.74 15.94 -12.98
CA LEU A 70 2.72 15.26 -11.69
C LEU A 70 3.83 14.21 -11.62
N ALA A 71 3.95 13.37 -12.67
CA ALA A 71 5.00 12.38 -12.75
C ALA A 71 6.40 13.01 -12.68
N GLY A 72 6.62 14.15 -13.35
CA GLY A 72 7.86 14.91 -13.30
C GLY A 72 8.19 15.42 -11.88
N TRP A 73 7.20 16.00 -11.19
CA TRP A 73 7.36 16.42 -9.78
C TRP A 73 7.72 15.27 -8.86
N MET A 74 7.06 14.13 -9.00
CA MET A 74 7.29 12.95 -8.14
C MET A 74 8.61 12.24 -8.47
N ALA A 75 9.05 12.28 -9.72
CA ALA A 75 10.35 11.77 -10.13
C ALA A 75 11.52 12.49 -9.45
N LEU A 76 11.39 13.79 -9.09
CA LEU A 76 12.40 14.51 -8.29
C LEU A 76 12.65 13.85 -6.93
N LYS A 77 11.66 13.10 -6.41
CA LYS A 77 11.75 12.32 -5.17
C LYS A 77 11.91 10.81 -5.42
N ARG A 78 12.22 10.41 -6.66
CA ARG A 78 12.33 9.01 -7.10
C ARG A 78 11.05 8.19 -6.89
N VAL A 79 9.90 8.86 -6.90
CA VAL A 79 8.59 8.20 -6.80
C VAL A 79 8.02 8.09 -8.20
N TYR A 80 7.91 6.87 -8.70
CA TYR A 80 7.33 6.56 -10.03
C TYR A 80 5.98 5.88 -9.87
N ARG A 81 5.05 6.15 -10.78
CA ARG A 81 3.72 5.54 -10.82
C ARG A 81 3.86 4.03 -11.03
N LYS A 82 3.17 3.21 -10.24
CA LYS A 82 3.27 1.75 -10.40
C LYS A 82 2.57 1.33 -11.71
N PRO A 83 3.23 0.53 -12.56
CA PRO A 83 2.62 0.03 -13.78
C PRO A 83 1.54 -1.02 -13.47
N ALA A 84 0.70 -1.34 -14.45
CA ALA A 84 -0.18 -2.48 -14.36
C ALA A 84 0.62 -3.80 -14.23
N SER A 85 0.08 -4.75 -13.48
CA SER A 85 0.64 -6.10 -13.33
C SER A 85 -0.30 -7.14 -13.94
N ALA A 86 0.28 -8.12 -14.62
CA ALA A 86 -0.46 -9.25 -15.17
C ALA A 86 -0.82 -10.25 -14.07
N ALA A 87 -2.06 -10.73 -14.09
CA ALA A 87 -2.48 -11.87 -13.26
C ALA A 87 -1.74 -13.14 -13.68
N LYS A 88 -1.48 -14.02 -12.71
CA LYS A 88 -0.79 -15.29 -12.93
C LYS A 88 -1.53 -16.41 -12.22
N SER A 89 -1.62 -17.56 -12.89
CA SER A 89 -1.99 -18.82 -12.25
C SER A 89 -0.83 -19.79 -12.40
N LYS A 90 -0.51 -20.52 -11.33
CA LYS A 90 0.54 -21.54 -11.36
C LYS A 90 0.05 -22.86 -11.97
N ASP A 91 -1.26 -23.05 -12.05
CA ASP A 91 -1.83 -24.30 -12.49
C ASP A 91 -3.09 -24.13 -13.36
N VAL A 92 -2.91 -24.37 -14.66
CA VAL A 92 -3.96 -24.63 -15.63
C VAL A 92 -3.86 -26.09 -16.09
N LYS A 93 -5.01 -26.76 -16.16
CA LYS A 93 -5.11 -28.12 -16.67
C LYS A 93 -5.51 -28.14 -18.14
N ALA A 94 -4.76 -28.90 -18.92
CA ALA A 94 -5.07 -29.28 -20.29
C ALA A 94 -5.38 -30.77 -20.38
N VAL A 95 -6.29 -31.13 -21.28
CA VAL A 95 -6.68 -32.53 -21.54
C VAL A 95 -6.40 -32.87 -23.01
N GLY A 96 -5.97 -34.10 -23.28
CA GLY A 96 -5.70 -34.54 -24.65
C GLY A 96 -5.07 -35.92 -24.75
N SER A 97 -4.53 -36.22 -25.93
CA SER A 97 -3.75 -37.43 -26.19
C SER A 97 -2.40 -37.36 -25.47
N GLY A 98 -1.95 -38.49 -24.92
CA GLY A 98 -0.66 -38.60 -24.22
C GLY A 98 0.54 -38.19 -25.08
N ASN A 99 1.56 -37.65 -24.41
CA ASN A 99 2.80 -37.12 -24.98
C ASN A 99 2.61 -35.95 -25.97
N ARG A 100 1.50 -35.21 -25.89
CA ARG A 100 1.33 -33.92 -26.56
C ARG A 100 1.90 -32.79 -25.71
N ILE A 101 2.28 -31.71 -26.38
CA ILE A 101 2.91 -30.53 -25.75
C ILE A 101 2.14 -29.30 -26.19
N ILE A 102 1.83 -28.43 -25.22
CA ILE A 102 1.41 -27.05 -25.44
C ILE A 102 2.65 -26.18 -25.20
N PRO A 103 3.22 -25.55 -26.23
CA PRO A 103 4.42 -24.74 -26.07
C PRO A 103 4.20 -23.51 -25.17
N ALA A 104 5.27 -23.04 -24.52
CA ALA A 104 5.28 -21.71 -23.93
C ALA A 104 4.99 -20.65 -24.99
N GLY A 105 4.26 -19.58 -24.62
CA GLY A 105 3.80 -18.56 -25.56
C GLY A 105 2.45 -18.86 -26.24
N THR A 106 1.85 -20.03 -26.01
CA THR A 106 0.52 -20.35 -26.56
C THR A 106 -0.53 -19.42 -25.95
N ILE A 107 -1.36 -18.82 -26.81
CA ILE A 107 -2.44 -17.90 -26.41
C ILE A 107 -3.71 -18.67 -26.06
N LEU A 108 -4.33 -18.26 -24.95
CA LEU A 108 -5.58 -18.77 -24.43
C LEU A 108 -6.57 -17.60 -24.25
N ASN A 109 -7.79 -17.76 -24.72
CA ASN A 109 -8.85 -16.77 -24.64
C ASN A 109 -9.85 -17.15 -23.53
N ARG A 110 -10.14 -16.20 -22.63
CA ARG A 110 -11.27 -16.28 -21.70
C ARG A 110 -12.57 -15.90 -22.42
N GLY A 111 -13.72 -16.32 -21.87
CA GLY A 111 -15.03 -16.13 -22.52
C GLY A 111 -15.44 -14.68 -22.80
N ASP A 112 -14.80 -13.69 -22.17
CA ASP A 112 -14.98 -12.25 -22.40
C ASP A 112 -13.95 -11.64 -23.35
N GLY A 113 -13.07 -12.46 -23.93
CA GLY A 113 -12.02 -12.04 -24.86
C GLY A 113 -10.68 -11.71 -24.20
N TYR A 114 -10.57 -11.75 -22.86
CA TYR A 114 -9.29 -11.49 -22.19
C TYR A 114 -8.30 -12.64 -22.45
N GLN A 115 -7.04 -12.30 -22.78
CA GLN A 115 -6.05 -13.28 -23.21
C GLN A 115 -5.05 -13.65 -22.11
N TYR A 116 -4.57 -14.88 -22.16
CA TYR A 116 -3.49 -15.42 -21.34
C TYR A 116 -2.46 -16.11 -22.23
N THR A 117 -1.23 -16.19 -21.75
CA THR A 117 -0.11 -16.90 -22.37
C THR A 117 0.38 -18.01 -21.45
N VAL A 118 0.64 -19.18 -22.03
CA VAL A 118 1.31 -20.29 -21.34
C VAL A 118 2.76 -19.90 -21.00
N THR A 119 3.12 -19.98 -19.71
CA THR A 119 4.40 -19.46 -19.17
C THR A 119 5.57 -20.41 -19.42
N SER A 120 5.31 -21.72 -19.35
CA SER A 120 6.25 -22.80 -19.62
C SER A 120 5.51 -23.93 -20.32
N GLU A 121 6.22 -24.79 -21.06
CA GLU A 121 5.56 -25.88 -21.79
C GLU A 121 4.66 -26.74 -20.87
N ILE A 122 3.48 -27.12 -21.37
CA ILE A 122 2.59 -28.05 -20.70
C ILE A 122 2.66 -29.37 -21.46
N LYS A 123 3.22 -30.39 -20.82
CA LYS A 123 3.25 -31.75 -21.39
C LYS A 123 2.05 -32.55 -20.86
N ILE A 124 1.22 -33.03 -21.79
CA ILE A 124 0.14 -33.96 -21.48
C ILE A 124 0.76 -35.34 -21.25
N GLN A 125 0.57 -35.86 -20.05
CA GLN A 125 1.07 -37.17 -19.65
C GLN A 125 0.25 -38.28 -20.30
N ASP A 126 0.72 -39.54 -20.22
CA ASP A 126 -0.01 -40.69 -20.77
C ASP A 126 -1.40 -40.91 -20.10
N THR A 127 -1.63 -40.28 -18.95
CA THR A 127 -2.94 -40.21 -18.26
C THR A 127 -3.97 -39.34 -18.99
N GLY A 128 -3.53 -38.53 -19.97
CA GLY A 128 -4.37 -37.62 -20.74
C GLY A 128 -4.49 -36.21 -20.16
N GLU A 129 -3.79 -35.91 -19.06
CA GLU A 129 -3.78 -34.58 -18.41
C GLU A 129 -2.39 -33.95 -18.44
N GLY A 130 -2.33 -32.62 -18.56
CA GLY A 130 -1.13 -31.81 -18.44
C GLY A 130 -1.39 -30.56 -17.62
N HIS A 131 -0.40 -30.11 -16.85
CA HIS A 131 -0.50 -28.96 -15.96
C HIS A 131 0.62 -27.95 -16.22
N GLY A 132 0.36 -26.66 -16.01
CA GLY A 132 1.39 -25.63 -16.00
C GLY A 132 0.88 -24.23 -15.72
N GLY A 133 1.79 -23.26 -15.70
CA GLY A 133 1.46 -21.88 -15.35
C GLY A 133 1.07 -21.02 -16.55
N ILE A 134 0.22 -20.04 -16.32
CA ILE A 134 -0.16 -19.02 -17.31
C ILE A 134 -0.02 -17.61 -16.74
N THR A 135 0.19 -16.65 -17.63
CA THR A 135 0.24 -15.21 -17.32
C THR A 135 -0.72 -14.47 -18.22
N ALA A 136 -1.54 -13.58 -17.65
CA ALA A 136 -2.44 -12.71 -18.40
C ALA A 136 -1.67 -11.81 -19.36
N VAL A 137 -2.22 -11.57 -20.55
CA VAL A 137 -1.66 -10.64 -21.53
C VAL A 137 -2.27 -9.27 -21.25
N LEU A 138 -1.45 -8.30 -20.85
CA LEU A 138 -1.92 -6.94 -20.59
C LEU A 138 -2.33 -6.28 -21.93
N PRO A 139 -3.51 -5.63 -21.99
CA PRO A 139 -3.93 -4.81 -23.12
C PRO A 139 -2.93 -3.68 -23.43
N ASP A 140 -2.97 -3.21 -24.67
CA ASP A 140 -2.27 -1.98 -25.03
C ASP A 140 -2.93 -0.78 -24.33
N VAL A 141 -2.13 0.21 -23.94
CA VAL A 141 -2.61 1.42 -23.26
C VAL A 141 -3.58 2.25 -24.12
N THR A 142 -3.57 2.06 -25.44
CA THR A 142 -4.52 2.68 -26.37
C THR A 142 -5.91 2.03 -26.33
N ASP A 143 -5.99 0.76 -25.96
CA ASP A 143 -7.24 0.01 -25.81
C ASP A 143 -7.78 0.12 -24.37
N ASP A 144 -6.89 0.13 -23.38
CA ASP A 144 -7.23 0.30 -21.97
C ASP A 144 -6.21 1.19 -21.25
N VAL A 145 -6.63 2.42 -20.93
CA VAL A 145 -5.78 3.41 -20.24
C VAL A 145 -5.43 3.00 -18.80
N THR A 146 -6.14 2.04 -18.19
CA THR A 146 -5.78 1.49 -16.89
C THR A 146 -4.70 0.40 -17.01
N GLY A 147 -4.41 -0.05 -18.23
CA GLY A 147 -3.58 -1.22 -18.51
C GLY A 147 -4.29 -2.57 -18.26
N GLY A 148 -5.54 -2.56 -17.81
CA GLY A 148 -6.44 -3.72 -17.74
C GLY A 148 -5.97 -4.89 -16.88
N GLY A 149 -4.95 -4.73 -16.04
CA GLY A 149 -4.34 -5.82 -15.29
C GLY A 149 -5.30 -6.45 -14.28
N ALA A 150 -6.18 -5.66 -13.64
CA ALA A 150 -7.18 -6.14 -12.70
C ALA A 150 -8.22 -7.06 -13.38
N ASN A 151 -8.57 -6.75 -14.64
CA ASN A 151 -9.49 -7.57 -15.43
C ASN A 151 -8.90 -8.95 -15.76
N GLY A 152 -7.57 -9.11 -15.73
CA GLY A 152 -6.90 -10.38 -15.93
C GLY A 152 -7.06 -11.38 -14.77
N ASN A 153 -7.59 -10.97 -13.61
CA ASN A 153 -7.86 -11.92 -12.53
C ASN A 153 -9.03 -12.84 -12.88
N ALA A 154 -8.94 -14.13 -12.50
CA ALA A 154 -9.96 -15.13 -12.76
C ALA A 154 -9.98 -16.21 -11.68
N ASP A 155 -11.17 -16.65 -11.29
CA ASP A 155 -11.34 -17.69 -10.27
C ASP A 155 -10.87 -19.07 -10.78
N ALA A 156 -10.53 -19.94 -9.83
CA ALA A 156 -10.35 -21.36 -10.13
C ALA A 156 -11.64 -21.93 -10.75
N GLY A 157 -11.49 -22.83 -11.73
CA GLY A 157 -12.58 -23.35 -12.54
C GLY A 157 -12.91 -22.52 -13.78
N THR A 158 -12.29 -21.35 -13.97
CA THR A 158 -12.45 -20.58 -15.22
C THR A 158 -11.92 -21.38 -16.40
N VAL A 159 -12.73 -21.48 -17.46
CA VAL A 159 -12.38 -22.15 -18.71
C VAL A 159 -11.74 -21.16 -19.67
N LEU A 160 -10.61 -21.56 -20.25
CA LEU A 160 -9.87 -20.83 -21.27
C LEU A 160 -9.84 -21.66 -22.55
N THR A 161 -9.90 -21.01 -23.71
CA THR A 161 -9.92 -21.69 -25.02
C THR A 161 -8.66 -21.39 -25.80
N LEU A 162 -8.05 -22.39 -26.42
CA LEU A 162 -6.91 -22.22 -27.33
C LEU A 162 -7.27 -21.27 -28.46
N ASP A 163 -6.44 -20.25 -28.68
CA ASP A 163 -6.60 -19.34 -29.83
C ASP A 163 -6.32 -20.06 -31.15
N VAL A 164 -5.29 -20.93 -31.14
CA VAL A 164 -4.95 -21.81 -32.26
C VAL A 164 -5.01 -23.26 -31.79
N ASN A 165 -5.81 -24.08 -32.47
CA ASN A 165 -5.97 -25.49 -32.14
C ASN A 165 -4.65 -26.26 -32.28
N ILE A 166 -4.38 -27.13 -31.29
CA ILE A 166 -3.23 -28.04 -31.29
C ILE A 166 -3.73 -29.47 -31.50
N ALA A 167 -3.22 -30.16 -32.52
CA ALA A 167 -3.71 -31.49 -32.88
C ALA A 167 -3.51 -32.52 -31.74
N GLY A 168 -4.62 -33.11 -31.29
CA GLY A 168 -4.64 -34.07 -30.19
C GLY A 168 -4.69 -33.45 -28.79
N VAL A 169 -4.94 -32.14 -28.67
CA VAL A 169 -5.23 -31.43 -27.41
C VAL A 169 -6.67 -30.92 -27.47
N GLU A 170 -7.41 -31.00 -26.38
CA GLU A 170 -8.74 -30.39 -26.30
C GLU A 170 -8.63 -28.86 -26.37
N ALA A 171 -9.59 -28.22 -27.04
CA ALA A 171 -9.57 -26.78 -27.24
C ALA A 171 -9.69 -25.99 -25.92
N GLN A 172 -10.24 -26.60 -24.86
CA GLN A 172 -10.50 -25.96 -23.58
C GLN A 172 -9.50 -26.42 -22.52
N LEU A 173 -8.99 -25.45 -21.77
CA LEU A 173 -8.16 -25.62 -20.59
C LEU A 173 -8.92 -25.05 -19.39
N THR A 174 -8.71 -25.60 -18.20
CA THR A 174 -9.39 -25.15 -16.97
C THR A 174 -8.37 -24.69 -15.94
N LEU A 175 -8.56 -23.49 -15.38
CA LEU A 175 -7.78 -23.03 -14.24
C LEU A 175 -8.03 -23.94 -13.03
N ILE A 176 -6.98 -24.53 -12.49
CA ILE A 176 -7.06 -25.30 -11.23
C ILE A 176 -6.78 -24.37 -10.06
N GLU A 177 -5.76 -23.51 -10.20
CA GLU A 177 -5.54 -22.37 -9.32
C GLU A 177 -6.06 -21.09 -9.99
N ALA A 178 -6.62 -20.18 -9.17
CA ALA A 178 -7.06 -18.88 -9.64
C ALA A 178 -5.90 -18.08 -10.25
N ALA A 179 -6.19 -17.28 -11.28
CA ALA A 179 -5.26 -16.28 -11.78
C ALA A 179 -5.38 -15.02 -10.91
N ILE A 180 -4.33 -14.70 -10.17
CA ILE A 180 -4.32 -13.62 -9.18
C ILE A 180 -3.12 -12.68 -9.37
N GLY A 181 -3.12 -11.53 -8.68
CA GLY A 181 -2.03 -10.54 -8.74
C GLY A 181 -2.11 -9.59 -9.95
N GLY A 182 -3.20 -9.66 -10.70
CA GLY A 182 -3.52 -8.68 -11.72
C GLY A 182 -3.95 -7.37 -11.08
N ALA A 183 -3.34 -6.26 -11.47
CA ALA A 183 -3.69 -4.94 -10.98
C ALA A 183 -3.52 -3.90 -12.09
N ASP A 184 -4.39 -2.90 -12.10
CA ASP A 184 -4.29 -1.77 -13.01
C ASP A 184 -3.12 -0.85 -12.65
N ILE A 185 -2.78 0.05 -13.56
CA ILE A 185 -1.88 1.15 -13.28
C ILE A 185 -2.37 1.93 -12.06
N GLU A 186 -1.45 2.30 -11.17
CA GLU A 186 -1.80 3.01 -9.93
C GLU A 186 -2.65 4.25 -10.22
N ASP A 187 -3.74 4.48 -9.47
CA ASP A 187 -4.57 5.67 -9.65
C ASP A 187 -3.77 6.98 -9.45
N GLU A 188 -4.15 8.06 -10.16
CA GLU A 188 -3.41 9.34 -10.10
C GLU A 188 -3.45 9.97 -8.70
N GLU A 189 -4.58 9.89 -7.97
CA GLU A 189 -4.70 10.44 -6.61
C GLU A 189 -3.90 9.61 -5.60
N ALA A 190 -3.90 8.27 -5.75
CA ALA A 190 -3.07 7.38 -4.95
C ALA A 190 -1.57 7.67 -5.19
N PHE A 191 -1.18 7.86 -6.45
CA PHE A 191 0.18 8.25 -6.84
C PHE A 191 0.55 9.62 -6.27
N ARG A 192 -0.33 10.62 -6.37
CA ARG A 192 -0.14 11.96 -5.79
C ARG A 192 0.06 11.88 -4.28
N SER A 193 -0.79 11.13 -3.59
CA SER A 193 -0.71 10.97 -2.13
C SER A 193 0.61 10.35 -1.70
N ARG A 194 1.03 9.25 -2.33
CA ARG A 194 2.32 8.60 -2.07
C ARG A 194 3.50 9.51 -2.39
N GLY A 195 3.39 10.27 -3.48
CA GLY A 195 4.38 11.25 -3.89
C GLY A 195 4.54 12.38 -2.88
N LEU A 196 3.45 13.04 -2.48
CA LEU A 196 3.45 14.11 -1.48
C LEU A 196 3.97 13.64 -0.12
N LEU A 197 3.65 12.41 0.28
CA LEU A 197 4.19 11.82 1.52
C LEU A 197 5.73 11.80 1.49
N SER A 198 6.35 11.48 0.35
CA SER A 198 7.82 11.51 0.23
C SER A 198 8.44 12.92 0.37
N TRP A 199 7.67 13.96 0.07
CA TRP A 199 8.07 15.35 0.28
C TRP A 199 7.91 15.78 1.74
N GLN A 200 6.87 15.29 2.42
CA GLN A 200 6.57 15.57 3.83
C GLN A 200 7.47 14.78 4.78
N GLU A 201 7.81 13.55 4.38
CA GLU A 201 8.69 12.63 5.10
C GLU A 201 9.96 12.39 4.25
N PRO A 202 10.79 13.42 4.03
CA PRO A 202 12.05 13.20 3.35
C PRO A 202 12.88 12.22 4.19
N PRO A 203 13.50 11.20 3.57
CA PRO A 203 14.42 10.34 4.30
C PRO A 203 15.50 11.20 4.95
N GLN A 204 15.58 11.20 6.27
CA GLN A 204 16.54 12.02 7.02
C GLN A 204 17.86 11.28 7.23
N GLY A 205 18.01 10.11 6.58
CA GLY A 205 19.19 9.26 6.67
C GLY A 205 19.32 8.56 8.02
N GLY A 206 18.27 8.54 8.86
CA GLY A 206 18.35 7.93 10.20
C GLY A 206 17.46 8.59 11.26
N SER A 207 16.30 9.12 10.86
CA SER A 207 15.24 9.50 11.81
C SER A 207 14.47 8.26 12.31
N ASP A 208 13.65 8.43 13.35
CA ASP A 208 12.81 7.33 13.85
C ASP A 208 11.85 6.81 12.78
N THR A 209 11.34 7.68 11.91
CA THR A 209 10.45 7.30 10.80
C THR A 209 11.19 6.49 9.75
N ASP A 210 12.45 6.83 9.46
CA ASP A 210 13.27 6.10 8.48
C ASP A 210 13.47 4.64 8.90
N TYR A 211 13.94 4.41 10.14
CA TYR A 211 14.20 3.06 10.62
C TYR A 211 12.92 2.20 10.70
N LYS A 212 11.79 2.80 11.13
CA LYS A 212 10.49 2.10 11.13
C LYS A 212 10.09 1.71 9.71
N LYS A 213 10.20 2.64 8.76
CA LYS A 213 9.85 2.40 7.36
C LYS A 213 10.72 1.31 6.76
N TRP A 214 12.04 1.37 6.91
CA TRP A 214 12.95 0.37 6.36
C TRP A 214 12.70 -1.02 6.95
N ALA A 215 12.41 -1.12 8.25
CA ALA A 215 12.03 -2.39 8.85
C ALA A 215 10.74 -2.97 8.23
N LEU A 216 9.73 -2.12 7.98
CA LEU A 216 8.43 -2.50 7.41
C LEU A 216 8.46 -2.77 5.89
N GLU A 217 9.54 -2.42 5.19
CA GLU A 217 9.72 -2.76 3.76
C GLU A 217 9.95 -4.26 3.55
N LEU A 218 10.44 -4.97 4.57
CA LEU A 218 10.67 -6.40 4.51
C LEU A 218 9.38 -7.19 4.75
N SER A 219 9.08 -8.09 3.81
CA SER A 219 7.94 -8.99 3.93
C SER A 219 8.08 -9.87 5.17
N GLY A 220 7.01 -9.94 5.96
CA GLY A 220 6.98 -10.67 7.23
C GLY A 220 7.06 -9.76 8.46
N VAL A 221 7.69 -8.58 8.36
CA VAL A 221 7.67 -7.58 9.43
C VAL A 221 6.36 -6.80 9.38
N THR A 222 5.58 -6.84 10.46
CA THR A 222 4.23 -6.27 10.53
C THR A 222 4.18 -5.01 11.38
N ARG A 223 5.03 -4.89 12.40
CA ARG A 223 5.14 -3.72 13.27
C ARG A 223 6.60 -3.43 13.60
N ALA A 224 6.94 -2.15 13.74
CA ALA A 224 8.28 -1.71 14.10
C ALA A 224 8.27 -0.47 15.01
N TRP A 225 9.15 -0.46 16.00
CA TRP A 225 9.35 0.67 16.93
C TRP A 225 10.82 1.02 17.03
N VAL A 226 11.11 2.28 17.37
CA VAL A 226 12.47 2.79 17.43
C VAL A 226 12.74 3.35 18.82
N LYS A 227 13.85 2.92 19.42
CA LYS A 227 14.37 3.47 20.67
C LYS A 227 15.75 4.08 20.41
N ARG A 228 15.84 5.40 20.51
CA ARG A 228 17.13 6.09 20.41
C ARG A 228 18.03 5.71 21.58
N ARG A 229 19.32 5.51 21.28
CA ARG A 229 20.40 5.26 22.27
C ARG A 229 20.16 4.02 23.14
N LEU A 230 19.59 2.96 22.56
CA LEU A 230 19.28 1.73 23.29
C LEU A 230 20.49 1.19 24.07
N ASN A 231 21.67 1.23 23.45
CA ASN A 231 22.95 0.80 24.02
C ASN A 231 23.95 1.97 24.17
N GLY A 232 23.46 3.19 24.37
CA GLY A 232 24.29 4.39 24.54
C GLY A 232 24.42 5.25 23.28
N ALA A 233 25.32 6.23 23.34
CA ALA A 233 25.52 7.20 22.25
C ALA A 233 25.96 6.48 20.95
N GLY A 234 25.40 6.93 19.82
CA GLY A 234 25.67 6.31 18.51
C GLY A 234 24.90 5.01 18.23
N THR A 235 23.98 4.60 19.10
CA THR A 235 23.16 3.39 18.88
C THR A 235 21.68 3.71 18.69
N VAL A 236 20.99 2.87 17.92
CA VAL A 236 19.54 2.89 17.76
C VAL A 236 19.03 1.47 17.93
N GLY A 237 17.99 1.29 18.75
CA GLY A 237 17.25 0.05 18.86
C GLY A 237 16.06 0.06 17.92
N VAL A 238 15.85 -1.01 17.16
CA VAL A 238 14.69 -1.23 16.32
C VAL A 238 14.01 -2.51 16.80
N TYR A 239 12.84 -2.37 17.41
CA TYR A 239 12.03 -3.51 17.82
C TYR A 239 11.09 -3.90 16.67
N ILE A 240 10.99 -5.19 16.37
CA ILE A 240 10.14 -5.69 15.29
C ILE A 240 9.16 -6.77 15.77
N MET A 241 8.00 -6.85 15.12
CA MET A 241 7.09 -7.99 15.22
C MET A 241 6.82 -8.56 13.82
N CYS A 242 6.58 -9.86 13.78
CA CYS A 242 6.26 -10.65 12.60
C CYS A 242 4.94 -11.40 12.84
N ASP A 243 3.84 -10.65 13.04
CA ASP A 243 2.56 -11.13 13.62
C ASP A 243 1.91 -12.31 12.87
N GLY A 244 2.31 -12.58 11.62
CA GLY A 244 1.85 -13.73 10.83
C GLY A 244 2.61 -15.04 11.07
N ASN A 245 3.63 -15.05 11.93
CA ASN A 245 4.43 -16.25 12.18
C ASN A 245 3.82 -17.18 13.26
N LEU A 246 4.40 -18.38 13.40
CA LEU A 246 3.94 -19.39 14.38
C LEU A 246 4.49 -19.17 15.81
N ASN A 247 5.22 -18.06 16.05
CA ASN A 247 5.82 -17.73 17.33
C ASN A 247 5.06 -16.58 18.01
N ASP A 248 3.72 -16.60 17.93
CA ASP A 248 2.83 -15.53 18.42
C ASP A 248 3.21 -14.12 17.94
N GLY A 249 3.76 -14.04 16.73
CA GLY A 249 4.23 -12.80 16.15
C GLY A 249 5.62 -12.35 16.57
N PHE A 250 6.25 -13.01 17.53
CA PHE A 250 7.60 -12.62 17.95
C PHE A 250 8.63 -13.10 16.92
N PRO A 251 9.62 -12.28 16.54
CA PRO A 251 10.69 -12.68 15.63
C PRO A 251 11.41 -13.96 16.09
N VAL A 252 11.82 -14.80 15.14
CA VAL A 252 12.62 -16.00 15.38
C VAL A 252 14.09 -15.70 15.08
N GLY A 253 14.94 -15.76 16.10
CA GLY A 253 16.35 -15.44 15.98
C GLY A 253 16.94 -14.89 17.28
N THR A 254 18.05 -14.16 17.16
CA THR A 254 18.71 -13.48 18.26
C THR A 254 18.90 -12.02 17.92
N ASP A 255 18.73 -11.16 18.93
CA ASP A 255 18.91 -9.73 18.82
C ASP A 255 20.37 -9.37 18.52
N GLY A 256 20.58 -8.31 17.77
CA GLY A 256 21.93 -7.87 17.43
C GLY A 256 21.99 -6.90 16.26
N ILE A 257 23.18 -6.77 15.70
CA ILE A 257 23.49 -5.87 14.59
C ILE A 257 23.65 -6.65 13.28
N SER A 258 23.71 -5.93 12.16
CA SER A 258 23.98 -6.51 10.84
C SER A 258 25.28 -7.30 10.82
N GLN A 259 25.34 -8.36 10.00
CA GLN A 259 26.58 -9.09 9.75
C GLN A 259 27.61 -8.26 8.97
N LEU A 260 27.17 -7.22 8.27
CA LEU A 260 28.01 -6.31 7.47
C LEU A 260 28.73 -5.26 8.32
N GLU A 261 28.26 -5.03 9.54
CA GLU A 261 28.91 -4.11 10.48
C GLU A 261 30.25 -4.72 10.97
N GLU A 262 31.34 -3.97 10.96
CA GLU A 262 32.64 -4.50 11.39
C GLU A 262 32.87 -4.32 12.90
N TRP A 263 32.11 -3.44 13.56
CA TRP A 263 32.24 -3.25 14.99
C TRP A 263 31.79 -4.51 15.75
N GLY A 264 32.61 -4.96 16.70
CA GLY A 264 32.53 -6.28 17.37
C GLY A 264 31.36 -6.49 18.34
N ALA A 265 30.19 -5.91 18.06
CA ALA A 265 28.95 -6.22 18.77
C ALA A 265 28.30 -7.52 18.25
N VAL A 266 27.36 -8.05 19.04
CA VAL A 266 26.69 -9.31 18.76
C VAL A 266 25.89 -9.23 17.47
N LYS A 267 26.12 -10.17 16.56
CA LYS A 267 25.37 -10.27 15.30
C LYS A 267 23.98 -10.82 15.55
N ALA A 268 23.00 -10.22 14.90
CA ALA A 268 21.66 -10.77 14.89
C ALA A 268 21.64 -12.13 14.16
N SER A 269 20.57 -12.90 14.37
CA SER A 269 20.27 -14.09 13.57
C SER A 269 18.79 -14.13 13.20
N GLY A 270 18.43 -14.95 12.21
CA GLY A 270 17.03 -15.14 11.80
C GLY A 270 16.35 -13.88 11.26
N ASP A 271 15.13 -13.60 11.73
CA ASP A 271 14.31 -12.47 11.30
C ASP A 271 15.02 -11.13 11.57
N GLN A 272 15.61 -10.98 12.76
CA GLN A 272 16.34 -9.78 13.17
C GLN A 272 17.54 -9.51 12.26
N LEU A 273 18.26 -10.54 11.81
CA LEU A 273 19.41 -10.37 10.91
C LEU A 273 18.98 -9.87 9.53
N THR A 274 17.88 -10.42 9.01
CA THR A 274 17.33 -9.99 7.72
C THR A 274 16.99 -8.50 7.73
N VAL A 275 16.38 -8.03 8.82
CA VAL A 275 16.09 -6.60 9.01
C VAL A 275 17.35 -5.78 9.21
N ALA A 276 18.30 -6.25 10.02
CA ALA A 276 19.53 -5.53 10.29
C ALA A 276 20.36 -5.31 9.00
N ASP A 277 20.47 -6.34 8.15
CA ASP A 277 21.20 -6.26 6.89
C ASP A 277 20.52 -5.37 5.85
N HIS A 278 19.18 -5.32 5.84
CA HIS A 278 18.43 -4.40 4.98
C HIS A 278 18.62 -2.94 5.40
N ILE A 279 18.65 -2.67 6.71
CA ILE A 279 18.83 -1.32 7.25
C ILE A 279 20.28 -0.83 7.09
N TYR A 280 21.27 -1.73 7.17
CA TYR A 280 22.69 -1.38 7.17
C TYR A 280 23.13 -0.41 6.05
N PRO A 281 22.81 -0.63 4.76
CA PRO A 281 23.20 0.30 3.70
C PRO A 281 22.41 1.62 3.68
N LEU A 282 21.38 1.77 4.53
CA LEU A 282 20.47 2.92 4.58
C LEU A 282 20.71 3.84 5.78
N GLN A 283 21.23 3.29 6.88
CA GLN A 283 21.50 4.01 8.13
C GLN A 283 22.59 5.08 7.97
N THR A 284 22.70 6.02 8.91
CA THR A 284 23.85 6.95 8.94
C THR A 284 25.16 6.21 9.20
N ASP A 285 26.26 6.67 8.61
CA ASP A 285 27.62 6.11 8.79
C ASP A 285 28.11 5.98 10.25
N THR A 286 27.49 6.69 11.19
CA THR A 286 27.90 6.72 12.61
C THR A 286 26.96 5.95 13.55
N ALA A 287 25.80 5.51 13.05
CA ALA A 287 24.82 4.82 13.87
C ALA A 287 25.00 3.31 13.78
N ILE A 288 24.94 2.64 14.94
CA ILE A 288 24.84 1.18 15.01
C ILE A 288 23.43 0.79 15.39
N ILE A 289 22.82 -0.04 14.54
CA ILE A 289 21.42 -0.43 14.63
C ILE A 289 21.32 -1.82 15.24
N PHE A 290 20.73 -1.89 16.43
CA PHE A 290 20.38 -3.13 17.10
C PHE A 290 18.94 -3.47 16.75
N VAL A 291 18.74 -4.56 16.01
CA VAL A 291 17.41 -5.10 15.77
C VAL A 291 17.10 -6.11 16.86
N CYS A 292 15.95 -5.92 17.52
CA CYS A 292 15.56 -6.67 18.71
C CYS A 292 14.15 -7.24 18.58
N SER A 293 13.95 -8.43 19.14
CA SER A 293 12.63 -8.92 19.50
C SER A 293 12.16 -8.18 20.77
N PRO A 294 10.89 -7.74 20.83
CA PRO A 294 10.29 -7.35 22.09
C PRO A 294 10.34 -8.48 23.13
N ILE A 295 10.36 -8.09 24.40
CA ILE A 295 10.30 -8.96 25.58
C ILE A 295 8.83 -9.18 25.95
N ARG A 296 8.45 -10.45 26.10
CA ARG A 296 7.08 -10.84 26.50
C ARG A 296 6.81 -10.45 27.95
N LYS A 297 5.90 -9.51 28.19
CA LYS A 297 5.36 -9.24 29.52
C LYS A 297 3.97 -9.84 29.66
N THR A 298 3.91 -11.01 30.30
CA THR A 298 2.65 -11.74 30.49
C THR A 298 1.76 -11.05 31.51
N ILE A 299 0.53 -10.70 31.11
CA ILE A 299 -0.47 -10.06 31.97
C ILE A 299 -1.60 -11.04 32.25
N ASN A 300 -1.74 -11.43 33.51
CA ASN A 300 -2.84 -12.29 33.97
C ASN A 300 -4.04 -11.44 34.39
N PHE A 301 -5.24 -11.98 34.18
CA PHE A 301 -6.51 -11.34 34.50
C PHE A 301 -7.30 -12.19 35.49
N GLU A 302 -7.98 -11.51 36.41
CA GLU A 302 -8.98 -12.12 37.28
C GLU A 302 -10.26 -11.30 37.20
N ILE A 303 -11.32 -11.93 36.67
CA ILE A 303 -12.61 -11.30 36.40
C ILE A 303 -13.68 -12.02 37.21
N ALA A 304 -14.28 -11.32 38.16
CA ALA A 304 -15.36 -11.83 38.99
C ALA A 304 -16.74 -11.46 38.44
N GLY A 305 -17.79 -12.10 38.97
CA GLY A 305 -19.19 -11.75 38.69
C GLY A 305 -19.77 -12.38 37.42
N ILE A 306 -18.92 -13.05 36.63
CA ILE A 306 -19.29 -13.77 35.39
C ILE A 306 -18.63 -15.16 35.33
N LYS A 307 -18.48 -15.84 36.48
CA LYS A 307 -17.85 -17.17 36.59
C LYS A 307 -18.47 -18.25 35.70
N ASP A 308 -19.77 -18.13 35.41
CA ASP A 308 -20.54 -19.09 34.62
C ASP A 308 -20.71 -18.61 33.16
N ALA A 309 -19.91 -17.64 32.71
CA ALA A 309 -19.91 -17.18 31.32
C ALA A 309 -19.61 -18.35 30.36
N ASP A 310 -20.35 -18.41 29.27
CA ASP A 310 -20.13 -19.46 28.27
C ASP A 310 -18.79 -19.28 27.53
N SER A 311 -18.37 -20.34 26.83
CA SER A 311 -17.11 -20.39 26.09
C SER A 311 -16.98 -19.30 25.01
N THR A 312 -18.09 -18.84 24.44
CA THR A 312 -18.09 -17.80 23.41
C THR A 312 -17.77 -16.46 24.03
N VAL A 313 -18.43 -16.11 25.14
CA VAL A 313 -18.16 -14.88 25.90
C VAL A 313 -16.70 -14.87 26.37
N VAL A 314 -16.22 -16.00 26.92
CA VAL A 314 -14.81 -16.14 27.35
C VAL A 314 -13.83 -15.94 26.19
N SER A 315 -14.11 -16.50 25.00
CA SER A 315 -13.26 -16.31 23.82
C SER A 315 -13.24 -14.85 23.38
N ASN A 316 -14.41 -14.21 23.29
CA ASN A 316 -14.55 -12.82 22.86
C ASN A 316 -13.83 -11.85 23.82
N ILE A 317 -13.87 -12.10 25.13
CA ILE A 317 -13.10 -11.31 26.12
C ILE A 317 -11.60 -11.44 25.84
N LYS A 318 -11.10 -12.67 25.63
CA LYS A 318 -9.68 -12.90 25.35
C LYS A 318 -9.25 -12.24 24.04
N GLU A 319 -10.08 -12.29 23.01
CA GLU A 319 -9.83 -11.62 21.73
C GLU A 319 -9.82 -10.10 21.86
N ALA A 320 -10.78 -9.52 22.60
CA ALA A 320 -10.82 -8.08 22.86
C ALA A 320 -9.56 -7.60 23.61
N LEU A 321 -9.12 -8.35 24.62
CA LEU A 321 -7.89 -8.04 25.36
C LEU A 321 -6.64 -8.19 24.48
N LYS A 322 -6.58 -9.22 23.62
CA LYS A 322 -5.49 -9.37 22.64
C LYS A 322 -5.45 -8.22 21.65
N SER A 323 -6.60 -7.76 21.15
CA SER A 323 -6.68 -6.60 20.25
C SER A 323 -6.18 -5.34 20.93
N LEU A 324 -6.63 -5.07 22.16
CA LEU A 324 -6.14 -3.94 22.96
C LEU A 324 -4.61 -4.00 23.12
N PHE A 325 -4.07 -5.17 23.45
CA PHE A 325 -2.63 -5.36 23.62
C PHE A 325 -1.86 -5.16 22.31
N PHE A 326 -2.42 -5.59 21.19
CA PHE A 326 -1.84 -5.39 19.86
C PHE A 326 -1.74 -3.90 19.51
N ASP A 327 -2.81 -3.14 19.75
CA ASP A 327 -2.92 -1.73 19.41
C ASP A 327 -2.06 -0.83 20.32
N GLU A 328 -2.03 -1.11 21.63
CA GLU A 328 -1.33 -0.30 22.64
C GLU A 328 0.13 -0.75 22.88
N SER A 329 0.64 -1.71 22.09
CA SER A 329 2.02 -2.18 22.21
C SER A 329 3.04 -1.08 21.87
N ASN A 330 3.91 -0.74 22.83
CA ASN A 330 5.07 0.11 22.58
C ASN A 330 6.29 -0.29 23.45
N PRO A 331 7.29 -0.98 22.87
CA PRO A 331 8.52 -1.40 23.57
C PRO A 331 9.54 -0.27 23.80
N ASP A 332 9.24 0.99 23.49
CA ASP A 332 10.20 2.09 23.71
C ASP A 332 10.37 2.52 25.19
N GLY A 333 9.63 1.87 26.10
CA GLY A 333 9.58 2.19 27.54
C GLY A 333 8.59 3.30 27.92
N SER A 334 7.80 3.80 26.98
CA SER A 334 6.65 4.69 27.23
C SER A 334 5.31 3.98 27.18
N GLY A 335 5.30 2.69 26.79
CA GLY A 335 4.10 1.86 26.74
C GLY A 335 3.34 1.86 28.07
N LYS A 336 2.03 2.04 27.98
CA LYS A 336 1.12 2.04 29.13
C LYS A 336 -0.24 1.54 28.67
N ILE A 337 -0.86 0.68 29.47
CA ILE A 337 -2.25 0.30 29.28
C ILE A 337 -3.04 0.79 30.48
N ASP A 338 -3.99 1.68 30.22
CA ASP A 338 -4.85 2.23 31.26
C ASP A 338 -5.95 1.24 31.63
N LEU A 339 -6.26 1.19 32.93
CA LEU A 339 -7.29 0.32 33.47
C LEU A 339 -8.67 0.64 32.87
N SER A 340 -8.89 1.89 32.46
CA SER A 340 -10.10 2.30 31.74
C SER A 340 -10.23 1.63 30.38
N ASP A 341 -9.15 1.46 29.64
CA ASP A 341 -9.18 0.85 28.29
C ASP A 341 -9.37 -0.66 28.38
N ILE A 342 -8.80 -1.29 29.41
CA ILE A 342 -9.09 -2.69 29.75
C ILE A 342 -10.59 -2.87 30.05
N ASN A 343 -11.14 -2.04 30.94
CA ASN A 343 -12.55 -2.12 31.31
C ASN A 343 -13.47 -1.84 30.11
N LYS A 344 -13.13 -0.84 29.29
CA LYS A 344 -13.85 -0.56 28.04
C LYS A 344 -13.83 -1.76 27.10
N SER A 345 -12.68 -2.40 26.93
CA SER A 345 -12.54 -3.57 26.05
C SER A 345 -13.38 -4.75 26.53
N ILE A 346 -13.41 -5.03 27.83
CA ILE A 346 -14.24 -6.11 28.40
C ILE A 346 -15.73 -5.74 28.31
N SER A 347 -16.12 -4.54 28.71
CA SER A 347 -17.53 -4.11 28.74
C SER A 347 -18.21 -4.03 27.37
N ASN A 348 -17.43 -3.89 26.29
CA ASN A 348 -17.92 -3.95 24.91
C ASN A 348 -18.25 -5.37 24.44
N VAL A 349 -17.84 -6.41 25.17
CA VAL A 349 -18.17 -7.79 24.85
C VAL A 349 -19.57 -8.10 25.37
N ASP A 350 -20.46 -8.54 24.49
CA ASP A 350 -21.80 -8.97 24.86
C ASP A 350 -21.76 -10.12 25.87
N GLY A 351 -22.63 -10.04 26.88
CA GLY A 351 -22.69 -11.05 27.96
C GLY A 351 -21.80 -10.76 29.17
N THR A 352 -21.06 -9.64 29.19
CA THR A 352 -20.18 -9.27 30.32
C THR A 352 -20.87 -8.44 31.42
N LYS A 353 -22.17 -8.13 31.30
CA LYS A 353 -22.86 -7.28 32.27
C LYS A 353 -22.70 -7.78 33.71
N GLY A 354 -22.25 -6.90 34.60
CA GLY A 354 -22.05 -7.21 36.02
C GLY A 354 -20.66 -7.76 36.38
N TYR A 355 -19.73 -7.83 35.42
CA TYR A 355 -18.35 -8.23 35.72
C TYR A 355 -17.66 -7.24 36.68
N ILE A 356 -16.68 -7.75 37.44
CA ILE A 356 -15.78 -6.98 38.28
C ILE A 356 -14.36 -7.39 37.94
N LEU A 357 -13.51 -6.43 37.57
CA LEU A 357 -12.08 -6.68 37.31
C LEU A 357 -11.29 -6.63 38.63
N ASN A 358 -10.84 -7.79 39.12
CA ASN A 358 -10.04 -7.89 40.35
C ASN A 358 -8.54 -7.66 40.07
N SER A 359 -8.05 -8.14 38.92
CA SER A 359 -6.66 -7.95 38.49
C SER A 359 -6.60 -7.82 36.96
N PRO A 360 -5.80 -6.89 36.40
CA PRO A 360 -4.95 -5.90 37.09
C PRO A 360 -5.78 -4.85 37.86
N SER A 361 -5.24 -4.34 38.97
CA SER A 361 -5.91 -3.34 39.83
C SER A 361 -5.40 -1.90 39.64
N SER A 362 -4.40 -1.72 38.78
CA SER A 362 -3.85 -0.41 38.39
C SER A 362 -3.47 -0.42 36.92
N ASN A 363 -3.18 0.76 36.38
CA ASN A 363 -2.61 0.89 35.03
C ASN A 363 -1.30 0.08 34.93
N ILE A 364 -1.08 -0.54 33.78
CA ILE A 364 0.10 -1.36 33.51
C ILE A 364 1.12 -0.49 32.78
N THR A 365 2.36 -0.47 33.27
CA THR A 365 3.49 0.18 32.62
C THR A 365 4.49 -0.85 32.11
N PHE A 366 5.19 -0.51 31.03
CA PHE A 366 6.17 -1.40 30.38
C PHE A 366 7.56 -0.77 30.44
N GLU A 367 8.55 -1.60 30.78
CA GLU A 367 9.95 -1.21 30.67
C GLU A 367 10.39 -1.22 29.20
N ILE A 368 11.58 -0.67 28.93
CA ILE A 368 12.17 -0.70 27.58
C ILE A 368 12.29 -2.16 27.11
N GLY A 369 11.79 -2.42 25.92
CA GLY A 369 11.72 -3.72 25.27
C GLY A 369 10.45 -4.51 25.57
N GLU A 370 9.70 -4.20 26.63
CA GLU A 370 8.54 -5.01 27.02
C GLU A 370 7.29 -4.69 26.19
N ILE A 371 6.57 -5.74 25.76
CA ILE A 371 5.20 -5.63 25.23
C ILE A 371 4.25 -6.59 25.95
N PRO A 372 2.96 -6.23 26.09
CA PRO A 372 1.98 -7.07 26.75
C PRO A 372 1.68 -8.34 25.96
N VAL A 373 1.62 -9.46 26.67
CA VAL A 373 1.08 -10.72 26.15
C VAL A 373 -0.02 -11.19 27.08
N LEU A 374 -1.15 -11.61 26.50
CA LEU A 374 -2.27 -12.13 27.29
C LEU A 374 -1.83 -13.41 28.00
N GLY A 375 -1.88 -13.38 29.33
CA GLY A 375 -1.65 -14.52 30.19
C GLY A 375 -2.93 -15.30 30.50
N GLU A 376 -2.98 -15.86 31.70
CA GLU A 376 -4.15 -16.57 32.18
C GLU A 376 -5.29 -15.59 32.49
N VAL A 377 -6.49 -15.88 31.99
CA VAL A 377 -7.72 -15.14 32.31
C VAL A 377 -8.61 -16.04 33.16
N LYS A 378 -8.66 -15.76 34.46
CA LYS A 378 -9.48 -16.50 35.44
C LYS A 378 -10.82 -15.83 35.63
N PHE A 379 -11.87 -16.63 35.59
CA PHE A 379 -13.25 -16.21 35.87
C PHE A 379 -13.65 -16.79 37.23
N VAL A 380 -13.97 -15.94 38.20
CA VAL A 380 -14.18 -16.32 39.62
C VAL A 380 -15.53 -15.92 40.19
#